data_AF-A0A101GXT3-F1
#
_entry.id   AF-A0A101GXT3-F1
#
_cell.length_a   1.000
_cell.length_b   1.000
_cell.length_c   1.000
_cell.angle_alpha   90.00
_cell.angle_beta   90.00
_cell.angle_gamma   90.00
#
_symmetry.space_group_name_H-M   'P 1'
#
loop_
_entity.id
_entity.type
_entity.pdbx_description
1 polymer ?
#
loop_
_entity_poly.entity_id
_entity_poly.type
_entity_poly.pdbx_seq_one_letter_code
_entity_poly.pdbx_strand_id
1 'polypeptide(L)'
;MNFKELSEASGIKYETVRNYVKVLIEEGLIDEVNEDVIQIVKKMPDYTSKGFTVVEAAHRAVVLEDTHTSVTEELTELQDKIASLQEENQRLERELGEEKATVAELKERLESFESNTENSSAIAVYKEDVKTAADALKTA
;
A
#
# COMPACT_ATOMS: atom_id res chain seq x y z
N MET A 1 -37.53 -0.20 26.72
CA MET A 1 -38.17 1.04 26.23
C MET A 1 -39.06 0.71 25.04
N ASN A 2 -40.17 1.41 24.83
CA ASN A 2 -41.08 1.16 23.69
C ASN A 2 -40.86 2.14 22.52
N PHE A 3 -41.40 1.82 21.33
CA PHE A 3 -41.22 2.66 20.12
C PHE A 3 -41.79 4.08 20.26
N LYS A 4 -42.82 4.26 21.10
CA LYS A 4 -43.44 5.57 21.33
C LYS A 4 -42.51 6.45 22.17
N GLU A 5 -41.98 5.91 23.25
CA GLU A 5 -40.96 6.55 24.09
C GLU A 5 -39.71 6.90 23.27
N LEU A 6 -39.26 5.99 22.40
CA LEU A 6 -38.13 6.24 21.50
C LEU A 6 -38.41 7.34 20.48
N SER A 7 -39.63 7.39 19.93
CA SER A 7 -40.07 8.46 19.02
C SER A 7 -40.07 9.83 19.71
N GLU A 8 -40.60 9.91 20.92
CA GLU A 8 -40.60 11.13 21.73
C GLU A 8 -39.17 11.55 22.11
N ALA A 9 -38.32 10.61 22.53
CA ALA A 9 -36.94 10.88 22.95
C ALA A 9 -35.99 11.24 21.78
N SER A 10 -36.22 10.65 20.60
CA SER A 10 -35.45 10.93 19.39
C SER A 10 -35.92 12.18 18.64
N GLY A 11 -37.17 12.61 18.84
CA GLY A 11 -37.80 13.68 18.06
C GLY A 11 -38.15 13.25 16.63
N ILE A 12 -38.11 11.95 16.34
CA ILE A 12 -38.38 11.37 15.02
C ILE A 12 -39.78 10.76 15.01
N LYS A 13 -40.47 10.83 13.87
CA LYS A 13 -41.83 10.27 13.70
C LYS A 13 -41.84 8.77 14.01
N TYR A 14 -42.93 8.32 14.64
CA TYR A 14 -43.12 6.95 15.09
C TYR A 14 -42.89 5.91 13.97
N GLU A 15 -43.46 6.12 12.79
CA GLU A 15 -43.32 5.20 11.65
C GLU A 15 -41.86 5.08 11.19
N THR A 16 -41.13 6.21 11.19
CA THR A 16 -39.71 6.26 10.82
C THR A 16 -38.85 5.56 11.86
N VAL A 17 -39.09 5.79 13.15
CA VAL A 17 -38.41 5.08 14.24
C VAL A 17 -38.66 3.58 14.16
N ARG A 18 -39.92 3.18 13.93
CA ARG A 18 -40.27 1.76 13.79
C ARG A 18 -39.51 1.12 12.61
N ASN A 19 -39.38 1.82 11.50
CA ASN A 19 -38.61 1.34 10.35
C ASN A 19 -37.11 1.23 10.67
N TYR A 20 -36.53 2.24 11.31
CA TYR A 20 -35.11 2.25 11.68
C TYR A 20 -34.77 1.15 12.67
N VAL A 21 -35.56 0.99 13.73
CA VAL A 21 -35.33 -0.07 14.72
C VAL A 21 -35.51 -1.45 14.13
N LYS A 22 -36.48 -1.64 13.22
CA LYS A 22 -36.62 -2.89 12.48
C LYS A 22 -35.33 -3.25 11.75
N VAL A 23 -34.75 -2.29 11.01
CA VAL A 23 -33.48 -2.49 10.30
C VAL A 23 -32.33 -2.76 11.27
N LEU A 24 -32.25 -2.03 12.38
CA LEU A 24 -31.20 -2.25 13.39
C LEU A 24 -31.23 -3.67 13.97
N ILE A 25 -32.42 -4.24 14.20
CA ILE A 25 -32.58 -5.62 14.68
C ILE A 25 -32.29 -6.63 13.56
N GLU A 26 -32.81 -6.41 12.34
CA GLU A 26 -32.61 -7.32 11.20
C GLU A 26 -31.13 -7.44 10.80
N GLU A 27 -30.37 -6.34 10.93
CA GLU A 27 -28.92 -6.30 10.67
C GLU A 27 -28.08 -6.78 11.86
N GLY A 28 -28.72 -7.18 12.98
CA GLY A 28 -28.02 -7.63 14.19
C GLY A 28 -27.18 -6.55 14.87
N LEU A 29 -27.52 -5.27 14.66
CA LEU A 29 -26.81 -4.13 15.22
C LEU A 29 -27.26 -3.80 16.64
N ILE A 30 -28.48 -4.20 17.00
CA ILE A 30 -29.03 -4.13 18.36
C ILE A 30 -29.85 -5.38 18.64
N ASP A 31 -29.81 -5.88 19.87
CA ASP A 31 -30.63 -7.02 20.30
C ASP A 31 -32.00 -6.58 20.84
N GLU A 32 -32.06 -5.40 21.47
CA GLU A 32 -33.28 -4.87 22.08
C GLU A 32 -33.32 -3.33 22.10
N VAL A 33 -34.52 -2.78 22.36
CA VAL A 33 -34.75 -1.34 22.39
C VAL A 33 -34.46 -0.79 23.80
N ASN A 34 -33.27 -0.21 23.96
CA ASN A 34 -32.77 0.43 25.18
C ASN A 34 -32.42 1.92 24.94
N GLU A 35 -31.94 2.62 25.98
CA GLU A 35 -31.62 4.05 25.89
C GLU A 35 -30.47 4.36 24.91
N ASP A 36 -29.54 3.44 24.69
CA ASP A 36 -28.42 3.62 23.76
C ASP A 36 -28.90 3.75 22.30
N VAL A 37 -30.00 3.07 21.97
CA VAL A 37 -30.66 3.14 20.65
C VAL A 37 -31.13 4.57 20.32
N ILE A 38 -31.41 5.40 21.32
CA ILE A 38 -31.86 6.78 21.10
C ILE A 38 -30.80 7.57 20.31
N GLN A 39 -29.52 7.42 20.67
CA GLN A 39 -28.44 8.13 20.00
C GLN A 39 -28.21 7.62 18.57
N ILE A 40 -28.33 6.31 18.36
CA ILE A 40 -28.20 5.68 17.04
C ILE A 40 -29.32 6.18 16.12
N VAL A 41 -30.57 6.11 16.57
CA VAL A 41 -31.75 6.53 15.80
C VAL A 41 -31.72 8.03 15.50
N LYS A 42 -31.17 8.87 16.39
CA LYS A 42 -30.96 10.31 16.15
C LYS A 42 -29.96 10.61 15.03
N LYS A 43 -28.94 9.75 14.81
CA LYS A 43 -27.92 9.93 13.77
C LYS A 43 -28.37 9.47 12.38
N MET A 44 -29.27 8.49 12.30
CA MET A 44 -29.71 7.92 11.01
C MET A 44 -30.30 8.93 10.00
N PRO A 45 -31.07 9.96 10.41
CA PRO A 45 -31.52 11.03 9.50
C PRO A 45 -30.39 11.77 8.77
N ASP A 46 -29.24 11.96 9.41
CA ASP A 46 -28.10 12.67 8.81
C ASP A 46 -27.46 11.89 7.66
N TYR A 47 -27.52 10.56 7.71
CA TYR A 47 -27.04 9.71 6.62
C TYR A 47 -28.10 9.54 5.53
N THR A 48 -29.37 9.31 5.90
CA THR A 48 -30.45 9.16 4.91
C THR A 48 -30.67 10.45 4.10
N SER A 49 -30.51 11.63 4.70
CA SER A 49 -30.55 12.92 4.00
C SER A 49 -29.39 13.12 3.01
N LYS A 50 -28.27 12.41 3.19
CA LYS A 50 -27.13 12.38 2.25
C LYS A 50 -27.32 11.36 1.11
N GLY A 51 -28.48 10.72 1.03
CA GLY A 51 -28.82 9.76 -0.02
C GLY A 51 -28.45 8.30 0.28
N PHE A 52 -27.97 7.99 1.49
CA PHE A 52 -27.72 6.61 1.91
C PHE A 52 -29.03 5.88 2.18
N THR A 53 -29.03 4.56 1.94
CA THR A 53 -30.15 3.68 2.31
C THR A 53 -30.28 3.58 3.84
N VAL A 54 -31.44 3.11 4.32
CA VAL A 54 -31.69 2.97 5.76
C VAL A 54 -30.73 1.96 6.42
N VAL A 55 -30.37 0.89 5.71
CA VAL A 55 -29.38 -0.11 6.15
C VAL A 55 -28.00 0.55 6.29
N GLU A 56 -27.57 1.26 5.26
CA GLU A 56 -26.30 1.99 5.25
C GLU A 56 -26.21 3.08 6.34
N ALA A 57 -27.33 3.73 6.63
CA ALA A 57 -27.44 4.70 7.72
C ALA A 57 -27.37 4.02 9.09
N ALA A 58 -27.97 2.84 9.25
CA ALA A 58 -27.95 2.06 10.50
C ALA A 58 -26.52 1.65 10.86
N HIS A 59 -25.81 1.03 9.91
CA HIS A 59 -24.40 0.64 10.10
C HIS A 59 -23.51 1.84 10.48
N ARG A 60 -23.70 3.00 9.83
CA ARG A 60 -22.92 4.21 10.13
C ARG A 60 -23.30 4.88 11.44
N ALA A 61 -24.55 4.78 11.87
CA ALA A 61 -25.05 5.40 13.09
C ALA A 61 -24.67 4.62 14.36
N VAL A 62 -24.50 3.30 14.25
CA VAL A 62 -24.12 2.39 15.35
C VAL A 62 -22.64 2.51 15.68
N VAL A 63 -21.81 2.91 14.70
CA VAL A 63 -20.42 3.27 14.96
C VAL A 63 -20.41 4.50 15.88
N LEU A 64 -20.32 4.23 17.18
CA LEU A 64 -20.14 5.20 18.25
C LEU A 64 -18.91 6.06 17.94
N GLU A 65 -18.92 7.29 18.44
CA GLU A 65 -17.91 8.34 18.23
C GLU A 65 -16.51 7.99 18.82
N ASP A 66 -15.91 6.87 18.44
CA ASP A 66 -14.47 6.61 18.55
C ASP A 66 -13.75 6.79 17.21
N THR A 67 -14.50 7.08 16.13
CA THR A 67 -13.92 7.27 14.80
C THR A 67 -13.11 8.56 14.68
N HIS A 68 -13.17 9.51 15.60
CA HIS A 68 -12.28 10.67 15.52
C HIS A 68 -10.90 10.38 16.08
N THR A 69 -10.78 9.56 17.12
CA THR A 69 -9.50 9.15 17.73
C THR A 69 -8.87 7.96 17.01
N SER A 70 -9.63 6.90 16.72
CA SER A 70 -9.11 5.72 15.99
C SER A 70 -8.75 6.07 14.55
N VAL A 71 -9.56 6.88 13.84
CA VAL A 71 -9.17 7.30 12.48
C VAL A 71 -7.96 8.21 12.54
N THR A 72 -7.82 9.11 13.53
CA THR A 72 -6.59 9.92 13.61
C THR A 72 -5.36 9.09 13.92
N GLU A 73 -5.45 8.10 14.81
CA GLU A 73 -4.33 7.20 15.15
C GLU A 73 -3.93 6.35 13.95
N GLU A 74 -4.88 5.71 13.27
CA GLU A 74 -4.62 4.94 12.04
C GLU A 74 -4.06 5.83 10.93
N LEU A 75 -4.53 7.08 10.80
CA LEU A 75 -4.05 8.01 9.79
C LEU A 75 -2.64 8.51 10.13
N THR A 76 -2.31 8.69 11.41
CA THR A 76 -0.93 8.99 11.85
C THR A 76 0.01 7.82 11.62
N GLU A 77 -0.38 6.59 11.95
CA GLU A 77 0.42 5.39 11.69
C GLU A 77 0.66 5.19 10.19
N LEU A 78 -0.36 5.44 9.36
CA LEU A 78 -0.23 5.39 7.91
C LEU A 78 0.69 6.50 7.38
N GLN A 79 0.61 7.72 7.93
CA GLN A 79 1.52 8.81 7.56
C GLN A 79 2.98 8.48 7.91
N ASP A 80 3.23 7.95 9.10
CA ASP A 80 4.57 7.53 9.53
C ASP A 80 5.10 6.39 8.67
N LYS A 81 4.21 5.45 8.30
CA LYS A 81 4.57 4.34 7.38
C LYS A 81 4.91 4.85 5.99
N ILE A 82 4.14 5.82 5.46
CA ILE A 82 4.41 6.46 4.17
C ILE A 82 5.77 7.17 4.21
N ALA A 83 6.06 7.95 5.26
CA ALA A 83 7.33 8.64 5.42
C ALA A 83 8.50 7.65 5.45
N SER A 84 8.38 6.57 6.23
CA SER A 84 9.40 5.52 6.32
C SER A 84 9.64 4.83 4.96
N LEU A 85 8.57 4.53 4.22
CA LEU A 85 8.66 3.92 2.89
C LEU A 85 9.25 4.89 1.85
N GLN A 86 9.00 6.19 1.97
CA GLN A 86 9.60 7.20 1.11
C GLN A 86 11.10 7.33 1.35
N GLU A 87 11.54 7.33 2.61
CA GLU A 87 12.97 7.30 2.96
C GLU A 87 13.66 6.04 2.44
N GLU A 88 13.02 4.88 2.60
CA GLU A 88 13.53 3.61 2.08
C GLU A 88 13.64 3.62 0.55
N ASN A 89 12.62 4.11 -0.15
CA ASN A 89 12.69 4.26 -1.61
C ASN A 89 13.84 5.16 -2.04
N GLN A 90 14.03 6.31 -1.39
CA GLN A 90 15.14 7.21 -1.69
C GLN A 90 16.50 6.56 -1.44
N ARG A 91 16.62 5.75 -0.39
CA ARG A 91 17.82 4.97 -0.10
C ARG A 91 18.08 3.95 -1.21
N LEU A 92 17.08 3.17 -1.58
CA LEU A 92 17.17 2.16 -2.64
C LEU A 92 17.49 2.77 -4.02
N GLU A 93 16.91 3.93 -4.34
CA GLU A 93 17.22 4.66 -5.58
C GLU A 93 18.70 5.10 -5.63
N ARG A 94 19.27 5.50 -4.48
CA ARG A 94 20.69 5.85 -4.37
C ARG A 94 21.58 4.63 -4.55
N GLU A 95 21.29 3.54 -3.85
CA GLU A 95 22.02 2.27 -3.96
C GLU A 95 21.99 1.75 -5.40
N LEU A 96 20.82 1.81 -6.06
CA LEU A 96 20.68 1.44 -7.46
C LEU A 96 21.51 2.34 -8.39
N GLY A 97 21.62 3.63 -8.07
CA GLY A 97 22.49 4.57 -8.80
C GLY A 97 23.97 4.21 -8.67
N GLU A 98 24.43 3.89 -7.46
CA GLU A 98 25.81 3.46 -7.17
C GLU A 98 26.13 2.12 -7.86
N GLU A 99 25.21 1.16 -7.81
CA GLU A 99 25.38 -0.14 -8.47
C GLU A 99 25.43 0.02 -10.01
N LYS A 100 24.58 0.87 -10.58
CA LYS A 100 24.66 1.18 -12.02
C LYS A 100 26.01 1.82 -12.40
N ALA A 101 26.55 2.70 -11.56
CA ALA A 101 27.85 3.31 -11.80
C ALA A 101 28.98 2.28 -11.74
N THR A 102 28.98 1.37 -10.76
CA THR A 102 29.98 0.30 -10.67
C THR A 102 29.89 -0.68 -11.84
N VAL A 103 28.67 -1.04 -12.27
CA VAL A 103 28.46 -1.85 -13.48
C VAL A 103 29.00 -1.16 -14.73
N ALA A 104 28.82 0.15 -14.86
CA ALA A 104 29.37 0.92 -15.98
C ALA A 104 30.91 0.92 -15.97
N GLU A 105 31.53 1.15 -14.82
CA GLU A 105 33.00 1.10 -14.66
C GLU A 105 33.55 -0.30 -14.98
N LEU A 106 32.89 -1.36 -14.50
CA LEU A 106 33.30 -2.74 -14.77
C LEU A 106 33.16 -3.09 -16.25
N LYS A 107 32.12 -2.61 -16.93
CA LYS A 107 31.97 -2.78 -18.38
C LYS A 107 33.08 -2.08 -19.15
N GLU A 108 33.38 -0.82 -18.81
CA GLU A 108 34.47 -0.08 -19.45
C GLU A 108 35.82 -0.77 -19.23
N ARG A 109 36.07 -1.27 -18.02
CA ARG A 109 37.27 -2.08 -17.73
C ARG A 109 37.31 -3.36 -18.54
N LEU A 110 36.19 -4.08 -18.68
CA LEU A 110 36.11 -5.30 -19.47
C LEU A 110 36.44 -5.01 -20.94
N GLU A 111 35.82 -3.99 -21.53
CA GLU A 111 36.09 -3.56 -22.92
C GLU A 111 37.55 -3.12 -23.10
N SER A 112 38.13 -2.43 -22.11
CA SER A 112 39.55 -2.06 -22.12
C SER A 112 40.47 -3.28 -22.05
N PHE A 113 40.05 -4.35 -21.36
CA PHE A 113 40.83 -5.56 -21.21
C PHE A 113 40.73 -6.42 -22.47
N GLU A 114 39.54 -6.58 -23.04
CA GLU A 114 39.32 -7.28 -24.31
C GLU A 114 40.10 -6.63 -25.45
N SER A 115 40.04 -5.29 -25.58
CA SER A 115 40.83 -4.56 -26.58
C SER A 115 42.34 -4.66 -26.36
N ASN A 116 42.82 -4.68 -25.10
CA ASN A 116 44.24 -4.91 -24.80
C ASN A 116 44.67 -6.36 -25.05
N THR A 117 43.77 -7.33 -24.95
CA THR A 117 44.05 -8.74 -25.23
C THR A 117 44.18 -8.98 -26.74
N GLU A 118 43.35 -8.31 -27.55
CA GLU A 118 43.47 -8.32 -29.02
C GLU A 118 44.73 -7.58 -29.51
N ASN A 119 45.13 -6.51 -28.82
CA ASN A 119 46.29 -5.68 -29.18
C ASN A 119 47.60 -6.09 -28.48
N SER A 120 47.61 -7.17 -27.68
CA SER A 120 48.81 -7.59 -26.96
C SER A 120 49.86 -8.14 -27.92
N SER A 121 50.83 -7.28 -28.25
CA SER A 121 51.98 -7.59 -29.11
C SER A 121 52.74 -8.82 -28.64
N ALA A 122 52.75 -9.11 -27.34
CA ALA A 122 53.38 -10.31 -26.79
C ALA A 122 52.70 -11.60 -27.27
N ILE A 123 51.36 -11.67 -27.27
CA ILE A 123 50.62 -12.85 -27.75
C ILE A 123 50.77 -13.01 -29.26
N ALA A 124 50.82 -11.89 -30.00
CA ALA A 124 51.06 -11.90 -31.43
C ALA A 124 52.46 -12.44 -31.77
N VAL A 125 53.50 -11.99 -31.06
CA VAL A 125 54.88 -12.48 -31.21
C VAL A 125 54.98 -13.96 -30.86
N TYR A 126 54.39 -14.40 -29.74
CA TYR A 126 54.38 -15.83 -29.39
C TYR A 126 53.67 -16.69 -30.44
N LYS A 127 52.58 -16.20 -31.06
CA LYS A 127 51.91 -16.92 -32.15
C LYS A 127 52.81 -17.04 -33.38
N GLU A 128 53.56 -16.00 -33.71
CA GLU A 128 54.47 -16.02 -34.86
C GLU A 128 55.68 -16.93 -34.62
N ASP A 129 56.26 -16.89 -33.41
CA ASP A 129 57.36 -17.76 -33.01
C ASP A 129 56.96 -19.23 -33.02
N VAL A 130 55.77 -19.57 -32.49
CA VAL A 130 55.24 -20.94 -32.52
C VAL A 130 55.00 -21.41 -33.97
N LYS A 131 54.51 -20.53 -34.84
CA LYS A 131 54.26 -20.86 -36.24
C LYS A 131 55.56 -21.13 -36.99
N THR A 132 56.57 -20.30 -36.75
CA THR A 132 57.91 -20.45 -37.31
C THR A 132 58.59 -21.73 -36.83
N ALA A 133 58.48 -22.04 -35.53
CA ALA A 133 59.00 -23.28 -34.96
C ALA A 133 58.27 -24.53 -35.52
N ALA A 134 56.95 -24.46 -35.72
CA ALA A 134 56.17 -25.55 -36.31
C ALA A 134 56.51 -25.79 -37.78
N ASP A 135 56.77 -24.75 -38.56
CA ASP A 135 57.16 -24.89 -39.97
C ASP A 135 58.61 -25.39 -40.12
N ALA A 136 59.51 -25.02 -39.21
CA ALA A 136 60.86 -25.58 -39.12
C ALA A 136 60.84 -27.08 -38.79
N LEU A 137 59.92 -27.53 -37.94
CA LEU A 137 59.71 -28.95 -37.60
C LEU A 137 59.10 -29.78 -38.72
N LYS A 138 58.38 -29.17 -39.68
CA LYS A 138 57.83 -29.87 -40.85
C LYS A 138 58.84 -30.02 -41.99
N THR A 139 59.93 -29.26 -41.95
CA THR A 139 60.96 -29.23 -43.00
C THR A 139 62.25 -29.96 -42.62
N ALA A 140 62.35 -30.47 -41.39
CA ALA A 140 63.40 -31.36 -40.89
C ALA A 140 62.97 -32.83 -40.96
#